data_AF-A0A9D8KX76-F1
#
_entry.id   AF-A0A9D8KX76-F1
#
_cell.length_a   1.000
_cell.length_b   1.000
_cell.length_c   1.000
_cell.angle_alpha   90.00
_cell.angle_beta   90.00
_cell.angle_gamma   90.00
#
_symmetry.space_group_name_H-M   'P 1'
#
loop_
_entity.id
_entity.type
_entity.pdbx_description
1 polymer ?
#
loop_
_entity_poly.entity_id
_entity_poly.type
_entity_poly.pdbx_seq_one_letter_code
_entity_poly.pdbx_strand_id
1 'polypeptide(L)'
;MSIAEDLRPALGLPAIQTLAAPDMAAVDALIRHRLSSDVVLINQIADHIISAGGKRLRPMLVMLAGHAAGGSGPEHHQLAAI
;
A
#
# COMPACT_ATOMS: atom_id res chain seq x y z
N MET A 1 -2.92 20.40 -31.86
CA MET A 1 -2.58 20.33 -30.42
C MET A 1 -2.40 18.87 -30.08
N SER A 2 -1.18 18.35 -30.28
CA SER A 2 -0.85 16.93 -30.17
C SER A 2 -0.74 16.57 -28.70
N ILE A 3 -1.64 15.72 -28.21
CA ILE A 3 -1.68 15.23 -26.82
C ILE A 3 -0.63 14.12 -26.61
N ALA A 4 0.24 13.87 -27.59
CA ALA A 4 1.06 12.67 -27.65
C ALA A 4 2.55 12.86 -27.28
N GLU A 5 3.02 14.06 -26.91
CA GLU A 5 4.47 14.32 -26.89
C GLU A 5 5.08 14.80 -25.57
N ASP A 6 4.38 14.62 -24.44
CA ASP A 6 4.94 14.89 -23.10
C ASP A 6 4.73 13.71 -22.13
N LEU A 7 4.94 12.48 -22.63
CA LEU A 7 5.11 11.32 -21.76
C LEU A 7 6.44 11.45 -21.03
N ARG A 8 6.42 12.12 -19.88
CA ARG A 8 7.46 11.99 -18.85
C ARG A 8 7.86 10.52 -18.76
N PRO A 9 9.16 10.19 -18.73
CA PRO A 9 9.59 8.80 -18.70
C PRO A 9 8.86 8.09 -17.57
N ALA A 10 8.19 6.97 -17.89
CA ALA A 10 7.46 6.20 -16.91
C ALA A 10 8.42 5.81 -15.78
N LEU A 11 8.01 6.07 -14.53
CA LEU A 11 8.80 5.68 -13.37
C LEU A 11 9.01 4.17 -13.38
N GLY A 12 10.26 3.75 -13.19
CA GLY A 12 10.56 2.34 -12.95
C GLY A 12 9.85 1.85 -11.68
N LEU A 13 9.47 0.58 -11.66
CA LEU A 13 8.80 -0.04 -10.52
C LEU A 13 9.52 0.20 -9.16
N PRO A 14 10.87 0.17 -9.07
CA PRO A 14 11.56 0.47 -7.81
C PRO A 14 11.30 1.88 -7.28
N ALA A 15 11.18 2.87 -8.16
CA ALA A 15 10.89 4.25 -7.76
C ALA A 15 9.44 4.39 -7.28
N ILE A 16 8.50 3.70 -7.92
CA ILE A 16 7.09 3.64 -7.49
C ILE A 16 6.97 2.98 -6.11
N GLN A 17 7.68 1.87 -5.88
CA GLN A 17 7.71 1.19 -4.59
C GLN A 17 8.32 2.06 -3.50
N THR A 18 9.38 2.81 -3.82
CA THR A 18 10.00 3.77 -2.89
C THR A 18 9.02 4.87 -2.51
N LEU A 19 8.26 5.39 -3.48
CA LEU A 19 7.25 6.42 -3.24
C LEU A 19 6.13 5.91 -2.31
N ALA A 20 5.68 4.67 -2.50
CA ALA A 20 4.61 4.08 -1.69
C ALA A 20 5.07 3.49 -0.35
N ALA A 21 6.38 3.37 -0.10
CA ALA A 21 6.92 2.66 1.06
C ALA A 21 6.39 3.16 2.43
N PRO A 22 6.26 4.48 2.68
CA PRO A 22 5.73 4.97 3.96
C PRO A 22 4.29 4.54 4.21
N ASP A 23 3.43 4.61 3.19
CA ASP A 23 2.03 4.19 3.31
C ASP A 23 1.89 2.68 3.41
N MET A 24 2.73 1.93 2.70
CA MET A 24 2.77 0.48 2.81
C MET A 24 3.14 0.03 4.23
N ALA A 25 4.06 0.75 4.90
CA ALA A 25 4.38 0.50 6.30
C ALA A 25 3.21 0.85 7.24
N ALA A 26 2.45 1.92 6.95
CA ALA A 26 1.25 2.26 7.71
C ALA A 26 0.15 1.20 7.56
N VAL A 27 -0.03 0.65 6.35
CA VAL A 27 -0.94 -0.47 6.09
C VAL A 27 -0.51 -1.72 6.88
N ASP A 28 0.77 -2.04 6.93
CA ASP A 28 1.27 -3.18 7.73
C ASP A 28 1.03 -3.00 9.23
N ALA A 29 1.26 -1.80 9.75
CA ALA A 29 0.94 -1.48 11.13
C ALA A 29 -0.55 -1.64 11.41
N LEU A 30 -1.41 -1.20 10.49
CA LEU A 30 -2.86 -1.33 10.62
C LEU A 30 -3.32 -2.79 10.59
N ILE A 31 -2.77 -3.62 9.69
CA ILE A 31 -3.06 -5.07 9.63
C ILE A 31 -2.66 -5.72 10.95
N ARG A 32 -1.44 -5.46 11.44
CA ARG A 32 -0.96 -6.00 12.71
C ARG A 32 -1.84 -5.58 13.89
N HIS A 33 -2.24 -4.31 13.93
CA HIS A 33 -3.11 -3.80 14.98
C HIS A 33 -4.49 -4.46 14.96
N ARG A 34 -5.10 -4.59 13.77
CA ARG A 34 -6.44 -5.19 13.62
C ARG A 34 -6.48 -6.69 13.91
N LEU A 35 -5.40 -7.40 13.65
CA LEU A 35 -5.29 -8.85 13.89
C LEU A 35 -4.65 -9.19 15.23
N SER A 36 -4.34 -8.20 16.07
CA SER A 36 -3.82 -8.43 17.42
C SER A 36 -4.81 -9.26 18.24
N SER A 37 -4.34 -10.36 18.80
CA SER A 37 -5.19 -11.29 19.55
C SER A 37 -4.40 -12.02 20.65
N ASP A 38 -5.09 -12.42 21.72
CA ASP A 38 -4.53 -13.35 22.72
C ASP A 38 -4.33 -14.76 22.15
N VAL A 39 -4.95 -15.06 21.01
CA VAL A 39 -4.76 -16.32 20.30
C VAL A 39 -3.51 -16.22 19.42
N VAL A 40 -2.44 -16.93 19.82
CA VAL A 40 -1.14 -16.95 19.15
C VAL A 40 -1.24 -17.19 17.63
N LEU A 41 -2.11 -18.11 17.20
CA LEU A 41 -2.29 -18.44 15.79
C LEU A 41 -2.73 -17.23 14.94
N ILE A 42 -3.55 -16.34 15.49
CA ILE A 42 -4.04 -15.17 14.75
C ILE A 42 -2.90 -14.19 14.50
N ASN A 43 -2.01 -13.98 15.47
CA ASN A 43 -0.83 -13.14 15.30
C ASN A 43 0.14 -13.72 14.24
N GLN A 44 0.29 -15.05 14.21
CA GLN A 44 1.10 -15.73 13.19
C GLN A 44 0.52 -15.55 11.78
N ILE A 45 -0.80 -15.57 11.64
CA ILE A 45 -1.46 -15.27 10.36
C ILE A 45 -1.21 -13.81 9.96
N ALA A 46 -1.30 -12.86 10.90
CA ALA A 46 -0.99 -11.46 10.62
C ALA A 46 0.44 -11.28 10.10
N ASP A 47 1.41 -11.90 10.78
CA ASP A 47 2.81 -11.91 10.35
C ASP A 47 2.97 -12.56 8.98
N HIS A 48 2.27 -13.66 8.70
CA HIS A 48 2.27 -14.30 7.40
C HIS A 48 1.70 -13.36 6.32
N ILE A 49 0.58 -12.68 6.54
CA ILE A 49 -0.01 -11.74 5.56
C ILE A 49 0.95 -10.59 5.23
N ILE A 50 1.66 -10.08 6.24
CA ILE A 50 2.63 -8.99 6.09
C ILE A 50 3.90 -9.48 5.38
N SER A 51 4.43 -10.63 5.78
CA SER A 51 5.74 -11.16 5.32
C SER A 51 5.68 -12.00 4.05
N ALA A 52 4.54 -12.64 3.76
CA ALA A 52 4.41 -13.57 2.64
C ALA A 52 4.50 -12.90 1.27
N GLY A 53 4.63 -11.57 1.22
CA GLY A 53 5.16 -10.90 0.04
C GLY A 53 4.34 -11.18 -1.22
N GLY A 54 3.00 -11.17 -1.11
CA GLY A 54 2.18 -10.98 -2.30
C GLY A 54 2.69 -9.75 -3.07
N LYS A 55 2.43 -9.63 -4.38
CA LYS A 55 2.94 -8.49 -5.16
C LYS A 55 2.48 -7.12 -4.63
N ARG A 56 1.51 -7.09 -3.71
CA ARG A 56 0.99 -5.93 -2.96
C ARG A 56 0.61 -4.75 -3.88
N LEU A 57 0.23 -5.10 -5.11
CA LEU A 57 -0.18 -4.16 -6.14
C LEU A 57 -1.49 -3.48 -5.77
N ARG A 58 -2.44 -4.20 -5.15
CA ARG A 58 -3.74 -3.63 -4.73
C ARG A 58 -3.59 -2.51 -3.71
N PRO A 59 -2.98 -2.73 -2.53
CA PRO A 59 -2.78 -1.64 -1.56
C PRO A 59 -1.94 -0.50 -2.13
N MET A 60 -0.88 -0.80 -2.88
CA MET A 60 -0.05 0.23 -3.51
C MET A 60 -0.84 1.08 -4.52
N LEU A 61 -1.71 0.47 -5.33
CA LEU A 61 -2.60 1.19 -6.25
C LEU A 61 -3.58 2.10 -5.50
N VAL A 62 -4.19 1.61 -4.43
CA VAL A 62 -5.11 2.41 -3.60
C VAL A 62 -4.40 3.63 -3.02
N MET A 63 -3.19 3.46 -2.48
CA MET A 63 -2.42 4.57 -1.93
C MET A 63 -2.05 5.61 -2.98
N LEU A 64 -1.48 5.17 -4.10
CA LEU A 64 -1.06 6.06 -5.18
C LEU A 64 -2.26 6.80 -5.80
N ALA A 65 -3.40 6.13 -5.97
CA ALA A 65 -4.63 6.74 -6.47
C ALA A 65 -5.18 7.77 -5.47
N GLY A 66 -5.16 7.47 -4.17
CA GLY A 66 -5.54 8.39 -3.12
C GLY A 66 -4.72 9.68 -3.14
N HIS A 67 -3.39 9.53 -3.17
CA HIS A 67 -2.45 10.65 -3.30
C HIS A 67 -2.70 11.49 -4.55
N ALA A 68 -2.92 10.83 -5.70
CA ALA A 68 -3.21 11.51 -6.96
C ALA A 68 -4.55 12.26 -6.93
N ALA A 69 -5.53 11.78 -6.16
CA ALA A 69 -6.82 12.44 -5.97
C ALA A 69 -6.79 13.58 -4.92
N GLY A 70 -5.63 13.86 -4.31
CA GLY A 70 -5.46 14.91 -3.30
C GLY A 70 -5.82 14.48 -1.87
N GLY A 71 -6.06 13.18 -1.64
CA GLY A 71 -6.30 12.62 -0.32
C GLY A 71 -5.11 11.81 0.19
N SER A 72 -4.63 12.11 1.39
CA SER A 72 -3.56 11.34 2.07
C SER A 72 -3.93 11.11 3.53
N GLY A 73 -5.19 10.71 3.77
CA GLY A 73 -5.72 10.50 5.10
C GLY A 73 -5.64 9.04 5.58
N PRO A 74 -5.81 8.80 6.89
CA PRO A 74 -5.85 7.46 7.49
C PRO A 74 -6.90 6.52 6.86
N GLU A 75 -7.95 7.09 6.26
CA GLU A 75 -9.01 6.38 5.54
C GLU A 75 -8.49 5.56 4.37
N HIS A 76 -7.45 6.03 3.67
CA HIS A 76 -6.83 5.30 2.56
C HIS A 76 -6.10 4.04 3.04
N HIS A 77 -5.46 4.09 4.21
CA HIS A 77 -4.84 2.91 4.81
C HIS A 77 -5.91 1.86 5.18
N GLN A 78 -7.08 2.29 5.65
CA GLN A 78 -8.19 1.39 5.94
C GLN A 78 -8.73 0.70 4.69
N LEU A 79 -8.87 1.44 3.58
CA LEU A 79 -9.30 0.91 2.29
C LEU A 79 -8.23 0.03 1.63
N ALA A 80 -6.95 0.22 1.94
CA ALA A 80 -5.87 -0.59 1.40
C ALA A 80 -5.64 -1.89 2.18
N ALA A 81 -6.09 -1.98 3.44
CA ALA A 81 -5.87 -3.13 4.32
C ALA A 81 -6.90 -4.29 4.18
N ILE A 82 -7.60 -4.38 3.03
CA ILE A 82 -8.61 -5.40 2.69
C ILE A 82 -8.14 -6.41 1.65
#